data_AF-J0SVB6-F1
#
_entry.id   AF-J0SVB6-F1
#
_cell.length_a   1.000
_cell.length_b   1.000
_cell.length_c   1.000
_cell.angle_alpha   90.00
_cell.angle_beta   90.00
_cell.angle_gamma   90.00
#
_symmetry.space_group_name_H-M   'P 1'
#
loop_
_entity.id
_entity.type
_entity.pdbx_description
1 polymer ?
#
loop_
_entity_poly.entity_id
_entity_poly.type
_entity_poly.pdbx_seq_one_letter_code
_entity_poly.pdbx_strand_id
1 'polypeptide(L)'
;MNPLTKIARGERVTIIAIAFIAAIALVLAVGGFFMVRTFLTNMESGTAASKASADSHGGMSGETSSGEASQAPYTESQPEAAAPTPEATASTMPPCEDGTSAPDGTCLHPASVQWLDDLLPDPSAVNRKDPDAVCSAYVITNQTWDASRDVTNAFASIRASVYETPDLQRMHTPTPELERGQGEFLPLVPNRSHTTVTIESIGVEGRESLKREGDQWVRLVSFTRSYADGSHEPVHELVFLTLIQQEDGIWAVANADWH
;
A
#
# COMPACT_ATOMS: atom_id res chain seq x y z
N MET A 1 37.44 35.80 37.70
CA MET A 1 36.11 35.73 37.07
C MET A 1 35.06 35.70 38.18
N ASN A 2 34.19 36.72 38.27
CA ASN A 2 33.22 36.86 39.36
C ASN A 2 31.98 35.98 39.16
N PRO A 3 31.42 35.36 40.22
CA PRO A 3 30.26 34.46 40.13
C PRO A 3 28.93 35.18 39.81
N LEU A 4 28.88 36.51 39.90
CA LEU A 4 27.66 37.30 39.63
C LEU A 4 27.35 37.46 38.13
N THR A 5 28.31 37.24 37.22
CA THR A 5 28.05 37.34 35.77
C THR A 5 27.47 36.06 35.16
N LYS A 6 27.47 34.94 35.91
CA LYS A 6 26.95 33.65 35.43
C LYS A 6 25.42 33.56 35.57
N ILE A 7 24.83 34.23 36.56
CA ILE A 7 23.39 34.19 36.85
C ILE A 7 22.61 35.08 35.87
N ALA A 8 23.12 36.26 35.53
CA ALA A 8 22.46 37.18 34.59
C ALA A 8 22.39 36.68 33.13
N ARG A 9 23.18 35.65 32.78
CA ARG A 9 23.20 35.06 31.43
C ARG A 9 22.18 33.93 31.26
N GLY A 10 21.85 33.19 32.32
CA GLY A 10 20.85 32.12 32.28
C GLY A 10 19.43 32.67 32.14
N GLU A 11 19.12 33.74 32.86
CA GLU A 11 17.77 34.34 32.91
C GLU A 11 17.37 34.99 31.57
N ARG A 12 18.32 35.58 30.83
CA ARG A 12 18.07 36.17 29.51
C ARG A 12 17.83 35.13 28.42
N VAL A 13 18.46 33.95 28.52
CA VAL A 13 18.27 32.87 27.54
C VAL A 13 16.89 32.22 27.71
N THR A 14 16.44 32.05 28.95
CA THR A 14 15.10 31.49 29.24
C THR A 14 13.97 32.43 28.81
N ILE A 15 14.12 33.75 29.00
CA ILE A 15 13.10 34.74 28.57
C ILE A 15 13.00 34.83 27.03
N ILE A 16 14.13 34.72 26.32
CA ILE A 16 14.13 34.72 24.83
C ILE A 16 13.47 33.44 24.28
N ALA A 17 13.71 32.28 24.90
CA ALA A 17 13.11 31.02 24.47
C ALA A 17 11.57 31.01 24.61
N ILE A 18 11.04 31.54 25.72
CA ILE A 18 9.58 31.61 25.96
C ILE A 18 8.91 32.59 24.99
N ALA A 19 9.56 33.73 24.70
CA ALA A 19 9.05 34.69 23.72
C ALA A 19 9.02 34.13 22.28
N PHE A 20 10.00 33.29 21.91
CA PHE A 20 10.01 32.62 20.61
C PHE A 20 8.90 31.57 20.46
N ILE A 21 8.62 30.79 21.50
CA ILE A 21 7.55 29.78 21.48
C ILE A 21 6.16 30.44 21.36
N ALA A 22 5.93 31.57 22.02
CA ALA A 22 4.68 32.32 21.91
C ALA A 22 4.48 32.96 20.52
N ALA A 23 5.55 33.40 19.85
CA ALA A 23 5.48 33.95 18.51
C ALA A 23 5.14 32.89 17.43
N ILE A 24 5.65 31.66 17.59
CA ILE A 24 5.37 30.55 16.66
C ILE A 24 3.89 30.12 16.75
N ALA A 25 3.31 30.11 17.96
CA ALA A 25 1.90 29.79 18.16
C ALA A 25 0.95 30.82 17.52
N LEU A 26 1.35 32.11 17.45
CA LEU A 26 0.52 33.17 16.88
C LEU A 26 0.52 33.15 15.34
N VAL A 27 1.60 32.66 14.70
CA VAL A 27 1.67 32.50 13.23
C VAL A 27 0.77 31.35 12.76
N LEU A 28 0.63 30.28 13.54
CA LEU A 28 -0.25 29.14 13.22
C LEU A 28 -1.75 29.47 13.32
N ALA A 29 -2.13 30.46 14.15
CA ALA A 29 -3.52 30.88 14.28
C ALA A 29 -4.02 31.80 13.14
N VAL A 30 -3.12 32.43 12.37
CA VAL A 30 -3.50 33.32 11.25
C VAL A 30 -3.54 32.58 9.90
N GLY A 31 -2.81 31.47 9.75
CA GLY A 31 -2.83 30.63 8.54
C GLY A 31 -4.11 29.81 8.35
N GLY A 32 -4.81 29.46 9.44
CA GLY A 32 -6.01 28.62 9.41
C GLY A 32 -7.30 29.32 8.97
N PHE A 33 -7.35 30.66 8.92
CA PHE A 33 -8.58 31.40 8.59
C PHE A 33 -8.73 31.75 7.10
N PHE A 34 -7.69 31.61 6.28
CA PHE A 34 -7.75 31.96 4.84
C PHE A 34 -8.11 30.80 3.90
N MET A 35 -8.13 29.54 4.38
CA MET A 35 -8.52 28.37 3.57
C MET A 35 -10.02 28.00 3.66
N VAL A 36 -10.84 28.78 4.38
CA VAL A 36 -12.30 28.51 4.48
C VAL A 36 -13.12 29.35 3.47
N ARG A 37 -12.56 30.40 2.85
CA ARG A 37 -13.35 31.32 2.01
C ARG A 37 -13.26 31.11 0.49
N THR A 38 -12.42 30.19 0.00
CA THR A 38 -12.22 29.99 -1.45
C THR A 38 -13.00 28.79 -2.02
N PHE A 39 -13.61 27.95 -1.17
CA PHE A 39 -14.35 26.75 -1.62
C PHE A 39 -15.86 26.95 -1.81
N LEU A 40 -16.40 28.16 -1.59
CA LEU A 40 -17.84 28.43 -1.79
C LEU A 40 -18.17 29.25 -3.06
N THR A 41 -17.22 29.49 -3.97
CA THR A 41 -17.46 30.33 -5.17
C THR A 41 -17.16 29.64 -6.51
N ASN A 42 -17.09 28.31 -6.58
CA ASN A 42 -16.90 27.60 -7.86
C ASN A 42 -17.98 26.55 -8.18
N MET A 43 -19.13 26.62 -7.51
CA MET A 43 -20.28 25.74 -7.79
C MET A 43 -21.44 26.49 -8.43
N GLU A 44 -21.16 27.47 -9.30
CA GLU A 44 -22.22 28.15 -10.07
C GLU A 44 -21.64 28.79 -11.34
N SER A 45 -21.28 27.99 -12.36
CA SER A 45 -21.31 28.43 -13.77
C SER A 45 -20.92 27.32 -14.75
N GLY A 46 -21.84 27.03 -15.68
CA GLY A 46 -21.63 26.26 -16.92
C GLY A 46 -22.04 24.80 -16.79
N THR A 47 -23.04 24.24 -17.49
CA THR A 47 -23.59 24.65 -18.79
C THR A 47 -24.96 24.02 -18.97
N ALA A 48 -25.94 24.87 -19.28
CA ALA A 48 -27.20 24.46 -19.88
C ALA A 48 -27.00 24.11 -21.36
N ALA A 49 -27.72 23.08 -21.79
CA ALA A 49 -28.30 22.86 -23.12
C ALA A 49 -27.37 22.84 -24.36
N SER A 50 -27.36 21.68 -25.03
CA SER A 50 -27.55 21.60 -26.48
C SER A 50 -28.24 20.28 -26.85
N LYS A 51 -29.46 20.40 -27.39
CA LYS A 51 -30.23 19.35 -28.08
C LYS A 51 -29.82 19.30 -29.56
N ALA A 52 -29.73 18.10 -30.12
CA ALA A 52 -30.15 17.71 -31.50
C ALA A 52 -29.71 16.24 -31.71
N SER A 53 -30.60 15.25 -31.58
CA SER A 53 -31.57 14.71 -32.57
C SER A 53 -31.01 13.56 -33.43
N ALA A 54 -31.56 12.35 -33.25
CA ALA A 54 -31.86 11.38 -34.31
C ALA A 54 -32.78 10.28 -33.77
N ASP A 55 -34.07 10.37 -34.06
CA ASP A 55 -35.01 9.24 -34.01
C ASP A 55 -34.92 8.46 -35.33
N SER A 56 -34.93 7.13 -35.29
CA SER A 56 -35.78 6.33 -36.18
C SER A 56 -35.98 4.91 -35.63
N HIS A 57 -37.26 4.56 -35.49
CA HIS A 57 -37.79 3.22 -35.20
C HIS A 57 -37.99 2.45 -36.52
N GLY A 58 -37.81 1.13 -36.49
CA GLY A 58 -38.31 0.25 -37.56
C GLY A 58 -37.99 -1.23 -37.29
N GLY A 59 -38.96 -1.97 -36.76
CA GLY A 59 -38.90 -3.43 -36.62
C GLY A 59 -39.44 -4.19 -37.82
N MET A 60 -39.08 -5.47 -37.93
CA MET A 60 -39.76 -6.58 -38.65
C MET A 60 -38.96 -7.86 -38.32
N SER A 61 -39.41 -8.79 -37.47
CA SER A 61 -40.38 -9.90 -37.67
C SER A 61 -39.94 -11.04 -38.59
N GLY A 62 -39.97 -12.26 -38.01
CA GLY A 62 -40.09 -13.58 -38.68
C GLY A 62 -38.77 -14.32 -38.91
N GLU A 63 -38.66 -15.65 -38.84
CA GLU A 63 -39.56 -16.75 -38.52
C GLU A 63 -38.72 -18.05 -38.48
N THR A 64 -39.30 -19.10 -37.89
CA THR A 64 -38.78 -20.46 -37.62
C THR A 64 -38.45 -21.34 -38.84
N SER A 65 -37.61 -22.39 -38.65
CA SER A 65 -37.68 -23.78 -39.20
C SER A 65 -36.24 -24.36 -39.33
N SER A 66 -35.80 -25.46 -38.70
CA SER A 66 -36.23 -26.89 -38.70
C SER A 66 -35.98 -27.66 -40.00
N GLY A 67 -35.19 -28.74 -39.90
CA GLY A 67 -35.02 -29.87 -40.85
C GLY A 67 -33.59 -30.03 -41.40
N GLU A 68 -33.01 -31.21 -41.65
CA GLU A 68 -33.27 -32.62 -41.31
C GLU A 68 -32.00 -33.44 -41.71
N ALA A 69 -31.82 -34.58 -41.04
CA ALA A 69 -30.93 -35.75 -41.20
C ALA A 69 -29.99 -35.95 -42.42
N SER A 70 -28.80 -36.54 -42.17
CA SER A 70 -28.46 -37.91 -42.66
C SER A 70 -27.10 -38.48 -42.16
N GLN A 71 -27.21 -39.69 -41.58
CA GLN A 71 -26.32 -40.88 -41.61
C GLN A 71 -24.89 -40.90 -41.02
N ALA A 72 -24.80 -41.57 -39.85
CA ALA A 72 -23.90 -42.65 -39.37
C ALA A 72 -22.59 -42.98 -40.15
N PRO A 73 -21.49 -43.41 -39.48
CA PRO A 73 -21.47 -44.70 -38.79
C PRO A 73 -20.77 -44.74 -37.42
N TYR A 74 -21.17 -45.77 -36.68
CA TYR A 74 -20.62 -46.24 -35.41
C TYR A 74 -19.10 -46.42 -35.44
N THR A 75 -18.41 -45.79 -34.49
CA THR A 75 -17.10 -46.24 -34.00
C THR A 75 -17.10 -46.16 -32.47
N GLU A 76 -16.83 -47.32 -31.90
CA GLU A 76 -16.64 -47.65 -30.49
C GLU A 76 -15.66 -46.69 -29.79
N SER A 77 -16.14 -45.91 -28.81
CA SER A 77 -15.29 -45.00 -28.03
C SER A 77 -14.58 -45.77 -26.91
N GLN A 78 -13.32 -46.10 -27.17
CA GLN A 78 -12.33 -46.56 -26.20
C GLN A 78 -12.11 -45.48 -25.12
N PRO A 79 -11.91 -45.82 -23.83
CA PRO A 79 -11.74 -44.83 -22.77
C PRO A 79 -10.43 -44.06 -22.98
N GLU A 80 -10.56 -42.74 -23.11
CA GLU A 80 -9.44 -41.81 -23.21
C GLU A 80 -8.72 -41.75 -21.86
N ALA A 81 -7.46 -42.18 -21.86
CA ALA A 81 -6.59 -42.11 -20.70
C ALA A 81 -6.43 -40.65 -20.27
N ALA A 82 -6.69 -40.38 -18.99
CA ALA A 82 -6.48 -39.08 -18.39
C ALA A 82 -5.03 -38.63 -18.63
N ALA A 83 -4.87 -37.51 -19.34
CA ALA A 83 -3.58 -36.82 -19.43
C ALA A 83 -3.18 -36.33 -18.03
N PRO A 84 -1.93 -36.56 -17.58
CA PRO A 84 -1.49 -36.05 -16.29
C PRO A 84 -1.47 -34.53 -16.33
N THR A 85 -2.13 -33.92 -15.34
CA THR A 85 -2.00 -32.49 -15.01
C THR A 85 -0.51 -32.17 -14.85
N PRO A 86 0.03 -31.11 -15.48
CA PRO A 86 1.40 -30.71 -15.21
C PRO A 86 1.50 -30.29 -13.74
N GLU A 87 2.27 -31.05 -12.96
CA GLU A 87 2.73 -30.60 -11.64
C GLU A 87 3.43 -29.26 -11.84
N ALA A 88 2.93 -28.23 -11.16
CA ALA A 88 3.65 -26.97 -11.02
C ALA A 88 5.00 -27.30 -10.38
N THR A 89 6.07 -27.08 -11.14
CA THR A 89 7.43 -27.22 -10.63
C THR A 89 7.61 -26.22 -9.49
N ALA A 90 7.44 -26.68 -8.24
CA ALA A 90 7.77 -25.89 -7.07
C ALA A 90 9.26 -25.57 -7.15
N SER A 91 9.56 -24.29 -7.41
CA SER A 91 10.92 -23.78 -7.47
C SER A 91 11.63 -24.16 -6.17
N THR A 92 12.65 -25.02 -6.25
CA THR A 92 13.39 -25.51 -5.08
C THR A 92 14.43 -24.46 -4.68
N MET A 93 13.95 -23.29 -4.24
CA MET A 93 14.82 -22.37 -3.52
C MET A 93 15.33 -23.10 -2.26
N PRO A 94 16.60 -22.90 -1.87
CA PRO A 94 17.10 -23.47 -0.62
C PRO A 94 16.16 -23.03 0.52
N PRO A 95 15.84 -23.93 1.46
CA PRO A 95 14.97 -23.59 2.59
C PRO A 95 15.53 -22.35 3.30
N CYS A 96 14.65 -21.42 3.66
CA CYS A 96 15.01 -20.22 4.41
C CYS A 96 15.53 -20.63 5.80
N GLU A 97 16.85 -20.75 5.94
CA GLU A 97 17.49 -21.08 7.20
C GLU A 97 17.15 -19.98 8.23
N ASP A 98 16.53 -20.35 9.35
CA ASP A 98 16.08 -19.41 10.39
C ASP A 98 15.05 -18.35 9.91
N GLY A 99 14.30 -18.65 8.85
CA GLY A 99 13.23 -17.80 8.32
C GLY A 99 11.96 -18.57 7.95
N THR A 100 10.99 -17.86 7.42
CA THR A 100 9.83 -18.44 6.73
C THR A 100 9.81 -17.99 5.27
N SER A 101 9.15 -18.76 4.40
CA SER A 101 9.02 -18.38 2.98
C SER A 101 7.71 -17.65 2.75
N ALA A 102 7.78 -16.51 2.06
CA ALA A 102 6.61 -15.92 1.41
C ALA A 102 6.19 -16.78 0.19
N PRO A 103 4.96 -16.61 -0.34
CA PRO A 103 4.49 -17.40 -1.49
C PRO A 103 5.35 -17.34 -2.76
N ASP A 104 6.11 -16.25 -2.95
CA ASP A 104 7.05 -16.09 -4.08
C ASP A 104 8.43 -16.75 -3.82
N GLY A 105 8.60 -17.40 -2.67
CA GLY A 105 9.85 -18.03 -2.24
C GLY A 105 10.81 -17.09 -1.51
N THR A 106 10.50 -15.80 -1.40
CA THR A 106 11.33 -14.84 -0.66
C THR A 106 11.39 -15.21 0.81
N CYS A 107 12.60 -15.19 1.39
CA CYS A 107 12.79 -15.49 2.80
C CYS A 107 12.48 -14.29 3.68
N LEU A 108 11.57 -14.48 4.63
CA LEU A 108 11.26 -13.56 5.71
C LEU A 108 12.07 -13.94 6.95
N HIS A 109 12.80 -12.97 7.50
CA HIS A 109 13.53 -13.15 8.75
C HIS A 109 13.10 -12.08 9.77
N PRO A 110 12.91 -12.46 11.05
CA PRO A 110 13.12 -13.80 11.63
C PRO A 110 11.96 -14.78 11.38
N ALA A 111 12.16 -16.07 11.70
CA ALA A 111 11.15 -17.14 11.55
C ALA A 111 9.82 -16.93 12.30
N SER A 112 9.75 -15.98 13.23
CA SER A 112 8.49 -15.59 13.88
C SER A 112 7.56 -14.84 12.93
N VAL A 113 8.09 -14.20 11.89
CA VAL A 113 7.30 -13.51 10.88
C VAL A 113 6.79 -14.53 9.87
N GLN A 114 5.48 -14.53 9.63
CA GLN A 114 4.82 -15.38 8.65
C GLN A 114 4.05 -14.51 7.66
N TRP A 115 3.92 -14.98 6.42
CA TRP A 115 3.01 -14.37 5.45
C TRP A 115 1.54 -14.60 5.87
N LEU A 116 0.65 -13.68 5.48
CA LEU A 116 -0.77 -13.71 5.83
C LEU A 116 -1.60 -13.97 4.56
N ASP A 117 -1.67 -15.23 4.12
CA ASP A 117 -2.29 -15.63 2.85
C ASP A 117 -3.77 -15.22 2.70
N ASP A 118 -4.47 -15.09 3.83
CA ASP A 118 -5.88 -14.70 3.88
C ASP A 118 -6.13 -13.19 3.88
N LEU A 119 -5.09 -12.39 4.13
CA LEU A 119 -5.19 -10.93 4.24
C LEU A 119 -4.36 -10.18 3.21
N LEU A 120 -3.31 -10.79 2.66
CA LEU A 120 -2.33 -10.13 1.80
C LEU A 120 -2.43 -10.60 0.35
N PRO A 121 -2.12 -9.72 -0.62
CA PRO A 121 -2.00 -10.13 -2.01
C PRO A 121 -0.84 -11.14 -2.16
N ASP A 122 -1.05 -12.18 -2.95
CA ASP A 122 0.02 -13.15 -3.26
C ASP A 122 1.18 -12.42 -3.97
N PRO A 123 2.39 -12.37 -3.37
CA PRO A 123 3.53 -11.65 -3.93
C PRO A 123 4.01 -12.24 -5.27
N SER A 124 3.71 -13.51 -5.54
CA SER A 124 4.04 -14.17 -6.82
C SER A 124 3.12 -13.72 -7.96
N ALA A 125 1.94 -13.20 -7.64
CA ALA A 125 0.97 -12.68 -8.60
C ALA A 125 1.14 -11.17 -8.88
N VAL A 126 1.95 -10.46 -8.09
CA VAL A 126 2.20 -9.03 -8.27
C VAL A 126 3.05 -8.79 -9.52
N ASN A 127 2.58 -7.91 -10.41
CA ASN A 127 3.37 -7.49 -11.57
C ASN A 127 4.53 -6.58 -11.13
N ARG A 128 5.68 -7.19 -10.82
CA ARG A 128 6.89 -6.50 -10.37
C ARG A 128 7.55 -5.58 -11.42
N LYS A 129 7.10 -5.63 -12.68
CA LYS A 129 7.52 -4.67 -13.73
C LYS A 129 6.68 -3.39 -13.72
N ASP A 130 5.52 -3.42 -13.08
CA ASP A 130 4.68 -2.25 -12.85
C ASP A 130 5.01 -1.64 -11.47
N PRO A 131 5.65 -0.47 -11.43
CA PRO A 131 6.00 0.17 -10.17
C PRO A 131 4.78 0.56 -9.32
N ASP A 132 3.63 0.89 -9.91
CA ASP A 132 2.43 1.23 -9.14
C ASP A 132 1.83 -0.04 -8.50
N ALA A 133 1.94 -1.20 -9.16
CA ALA A 133 1.59 -2.49 -8.57
C ALA A 133 2.49 -2.84 -7.38
N VAL A 134 3.80 -2.57 -7.48
CA VAL A 134 4.75 -2.74 -6.36
C VAL A 134 4.42 -1.80 -5.21
N CYS A 135 4.13 -0.53 -5.48
CA CYS A 135 3.70 0.44 -4.46
C CYS A 135 2.45 -0.04 -3.71
N SER A 136 1.41 -0.43 -4.44
CA SER A 136 0.16 -0.92 -3.86
C SER A 136 0.40 -2.13 -2.96
N ALA A 137 1.11 -3.15 -3.47
CA ALA A 137 1.39 -4.37 -2.73
C ALA A 137 2.25 -4.13 -1.49
N TYR A 138 3.27 -3.25 -1.60
CA TYR A 138 4.11 -2.85 -0.48
C TYR A 138 3.29 -2.17 0.63
N VAL A 139 2.48 -1.16 0.29
CA VAL A 139 1.67 -0.42 1.27
C VAL A 139 0.64 -1.33 1.93
N ILE A 140 -0.09 -2.13 1.15
CA ILE A 140 -1.04 -3.10 1.70
C ILE A 140 -0.33 -4.04 2.67
N THR A 141 0.84 -4.57 2.30
CA THR A 141 1.58 -5.52 3.13
C THR A 141 2.11 -4.88 4.42
N ASN A 142 2.67 -3.68 4.32
CA ASN A 142 3.24 -2.95 5.46
C ASN A 142 2.16 -2.50 6.46
N GLN A 143 0.98 -2.17 5.97
CA GLN A 143 -0.11 -1.57 6.77
C GLN A 143 -1.20 -2.57 7.18
N THR A 144 -1.03 -3.85 6.83
CA THR A 144 -1.90 -4.95 7.26
C THR A 144 -1.29 -5.69 8.45
N TRP A 145 -1.93 -5.54 9.60
CA TRP A 145 -1.56 -6.15 10.87
C TRP A 145 -2.61 -7.18 11.25
N ASP A 146 -2.21 -8.31 11.82
CA ASP A 146 -3.13 -9.31 12.39
C ASP A 146 -2.71 -9.61 13.82
N ALA A 147 -3.39 -8.99 14.80
CA ALA A 147 -3.06 -9.17 16.22
C ALA A 147 -3.37 -10.57 16.76
N SER A 148 -3.91 -11.47 15.94
CA SER A 148 -4.04 -12.89 16.26
C SER A 148 -2.74 -13.68 16.00
N ARG A 149 -1.85 -13.15 15.16
CA ARG A 149 -0.59 -13.78 14.69
C ARG A 149 0.65 -12.91 14.98
N ASP A 150 0.52 -11.60 14.83
CA ASP A 150 1.56 -10.61 15.06
C ASP A 150 1.68 -10.25 16.53
N VAL A 151 2.91 -9.97 16.97
CA VAL A 151 3.20 -9.46 18.33
C VAL A 151 3.24 -7.93 18.35
N THR A 152 3.68 -7.32 17.25
CA THR A 152 3.82 -5.86 17.05
C THR A 152 3.55 -5.52 15.58
N ASN A 153 3.38 -4.23 15.24
CA ASN A 153 3.26 -3.80 13.84
C ASN A 153 4.54 -4.02 13.01
N ALA A 154 5.70 -4.25 13.65
CA ALA A 154 6.97 -4.48 12.96
C ALA A 154 6.96 -5.77 12.12
N PHE A 155 6.10 -6.73 12.47
CA PHE A 155 5.90 -7.95 11.69
C PHE A 155 5.42 -7.63 10.26
N ALA A 156 4.53 -6.64 10.11
CA ALA A 156 4.04 -6.23 8.80
C ALA A 156 5.11 -5.49 7.98
N SER A 157 5.93 -4.67 8.64
CA SER A 157 7.09 -4.03 8.02
C SER A 157 8.06 -5.09 7.45
N ILE A 158 8.35 -6.14 8.23
CA ILE A 158 9.22 -7.23 7.76
C ILE A 158 8.55 -8.04 6.65
N ARG A 159 7.24 -8.31 6.70
CA ARG A 159 6.55 -8.93 5.56
C ARG A 159 6.70 -8.09 4.29
N ALA A 160 6.60 -6.77 4.38
CA ALA A 160 6.72 -5.87 3.25
C ALA A 160 8.12 -5.87 2.60
N SER A 161 9.13 -6.39 3.29
CA SER A 161 10.51 -6.56 2.80
C SER A 161 10.61 -7.34 1.48
N VAL A 162 9.60 -8.17 1.17
CA VAL A 162 9.44 -8.88 -0.10
C VAL A 162 9.41 -7.93 -1.31
N TYR A 163 9.08 -6.66 -1.11
CA TYR A 163 9.05 -5.62 -2.15
C TYR A 163 10.21 -4.62 -2.07
N GLU A 164 11.17 -4.83 -1.17
CA GLU A 164 12.20 -3.85 -0.88
C GLU A 164 13.54 -4.17 -1.54
N THR A 165 14.40 -3.15 -1.64
CA THR A 165 15.81 -3.36 -1.97
C THR A 165 16.53 -4.01 -0.79
N PRO A 166 17.62 -4.78 -1.02
CA PRO A 166 18.40 -5.36 0.07
C PRO A 166 18.90 -4.33 1.09
N ASP A 167 19.09 -3.08 0.68
CA ASP A 167 19.54 -2.00 1.54
C ASP A 167 18.47 -1.58 2.55
N LEU A 168 17.21 -1.46 2.11
CA LEU A 168 16.08 -1.17 2.99
C LEU A 168 15.75 -2.38 3.87
N GLN A 169 15.85 -3.61 3.34
CA GLN A 169 15.61 -4.83 4.11
C GLN A 169 16.51 -4.91 5.36
N ARG A 170 17.77 -4.47 5.26
CA ARG A 170 18.73 -4.48 6.38
C ARG A 170 18.41 -3.45 7.47
N MET A 171 17.47 -2.54 7.23
CA MET A 171 17.02 -1.55 8.21
C MET A 171 15.94 -2.08 9.14
N HIS A 172 15.32 -3.24 8.82
CA HIS A 172 14.35 -3.85 9.72
C HIS A 172 15.00 -4.34 11.01
N THR A 173 14.22 -4.27 12.08
CA THR A 173 14.63 -4.81 13.38
C THR A 173 14.77 -6.33 13.31
N PRO A 174 15.86 -6.92 13.85
CA PRO A 174 15.99 -8.37 13.93
C PRO A 174 15.13 -9.00 15.04
N THR A 175 14.54 -8.18 15.92
CA THR A 175 13.75 -8.61 17.08
C THR A 175 12.39 -7.90 17.10
N PRO A 176 11.51 -8.15 16.11
CA PRO A 176 10.25 -7.44 15.96
C PRO A 176 9.32 -7.59 17.17
N GLU A 177 9.42 -8.70 17.91
CA GLU A 177 8.64 -8.96 19.13
C GLU A 177 9.00 -8.02 20.30
N LEU A 178 10.14 -7.34 20.25
CA LEU A 178 10.61 -6.43 21.30
C LEU A 178 10.31 -4.95 21.02
N GLU A 179 9.77 -4.64 19.84
CA GLU A 179 9.46 -3.27 19.43
C GLU A 179 8.42 -2.64 20.37
N ARG A 180 8.63 -1.35 20.66
CA ARG A 180 7.80 -0.56 21.57
C ARG A 180 7.12 0.58 20.82
N GLY A 181 6.15 1.23 21.45
CA GLY A 181 5.49 2.40 20.85
C GLY A 181 4.47 2.04 19.77
N GLN A 182 3.64 1.05 20.06
CA GLN A 182 2.71 0.40 19.13
C GLN A 182 1.28 0.93 19.28
N GLY A 183 1.12 2.26 19.31
CA GLY A 183 -0.11 2.93 19.76
C GLY A 183 -1.39 2.48 19.04
N GLU A 184 -1.31 2.27 17.73
CA GLU A 184 -2.46 1.84 16.92
C GLU A 184 -2.65 0.31 16.85
N PHE A 185 -1.59 -0.47 17.11
CA PHE A 185 -1.65 -1.92 17.10
C PHE A 185 -2.21 -2.49 18.41
N LEU A 186 -1.79 -1.94 19.56
CA LEU A 186 -2.16 -2.46 20.89
C LEU A 186 -3.68 -2.61 21.10
N PRO A 187 -4.55 -1.71 20.61
CA PRO A 187 -5.99 -1.86 20.76
C PRO A 187 -6.60 -3.04 20.00
N LEU A 188 -5.90 -3.65 19.04
CA LEU A 188 -6.36 -4.83 18.30
C LEU A 188 -6.16 -6.14 19.05
N VAL A 189 -5.20 -6.16 20.00
CA VAL A 189 -4.78 -7.36 20.72
C VAL A 189 -5.93 -8.01 21.52
N PRO A 190 -6.76 -7.27 22.30
CA PRO A 190 -7.82 -7.89 23.11
C PRO A 190 -8.83 -8.70 22.28
N ASN A 191 -9.14 -8.22 21.07
CA ASN A 191 -10.11 -8.86 20.17
C ASN A 191 -9.46 -9.78 19.15
N ARG A 192 -8.12 -9.88 19.13
CA ARG A 192 -7.36 -10.60 18.08
C ARG A 192 -7.76 -10.12 16.68
N SER A 193 -7.93 -8.80 16.54
CA SER A 193 -8.40 -8.14 15.31
C SER A 193 -7.28 -7.96 14.30
N HIS A 194 -7.63 -7.51 13.09
CA HIS A 194 -6.70 -7.19 12.02
C HIS A 194 -7.06 -5.86 11.36
N THR A 195 -6.13 -5.31 10.60
CA THR A 195 -6.37 -4.16 9.73
C THR A 195 -6.59 -4.60 8.29
N THR A 196 -7.26 -3.74 7.52
CA THR A 196 -7.38 -3.87 6.06
C THR A 196 -7.00 -2.56 5.41
N VAL A 197 -6.33 -2.62 4.27
CA VAL A 197 -5.80 -1.44 3.59
C VAL A 197 -6.47 -1.28 2.23
N THR A 198 -6.97 -0.07 1.96
CA THR A 198 -7.48 0.31 0.63
C THR A 198 -6.62 1.42 0.07
N ILE A 199 -5.99 1.17 -1.09
CA ILE A 199 -5.28 2.21 -1.82
C ILE A 199 -6.30 3.15 -2.45
N GLU A 200 -6.18 4.44 -2.15
CA GLU A 200 -7.07 5.48 -2.67
C GLU A 200 -6.51 6.11 -3.94
N SER A 201 -5.21 6.41 -3.92
CA SER A 201 -4.53 6.98 -5.08
C SER A 201 -3.04 6.67 -5.06
N ILE A 202 -2.47 6.56 -6.27
CA ILE A 202 -1.04 6.51 -6.50
C ILE A 202 -0.71 7.63 -7.48
N GLY A 203 0.10 8.59 -7.05
CA GLY A 203 0.43 9.79 -7.80
C GLY A 203 1.92 10.09 -7.83
N VAL A 204 2.30 11.09 -8.61
CA VAL A 204 3.65 11.68 -8.64
C VAL A 204 3.66 12.98 -7.86
N GLU A 205 4.77 13.29 -7.20
CA GLU A 205 4.95 14.60 -6.57
C GLU A 205 5.10 15.68 -7.67
N GLY A 206 4.25 16.72 -7.62
CA GLY A 206 4.24 17.83 -8.58
C GLY A 206 3.56 17.50 -9.93
N ARG A 207 3.09 18.54 -10.65
CA ARG A 207 2.51 18.41 -12.00
C ARG A 207 3.49 17.66 -12.90
N GLU A 208 3.13 16.43 -13.27
CA GLU A 208 3.83 15.59 -14.24
C GLU A 208 5.36 15.66 -14.14
N SER A 209 5.91 15.54 -12.93
CA SER A 209 7.32 15.20 -12.85
C SER A 209 7.44 13.71 -13.17
N LEU A 210 7.47 13.38 -14.47
CA LEU A 210 8.06 12.14 -15.02
C LEU A 210 9.58 12.09 -14.72
N LYS A 211 10.04 12.72 -13.64
CA LYS A 211 11.43 13.01 -13.38
C LYS A 211 12.08 11.74 -12.82
N ARG A 212 12.28 10.81 -13.74
CA ARG A 212 13.23 9.72 -13.68
C ARG A 212 14.62 10.34 -13.50
N GLU A 213 15.07 10.46 -12.26
CA GLU A 213 16.46 10.78 -11.99
C GLU A 213 17.23 9.45 -11.96
N GLY A 214 17.70 9.03 -13.14
CA GLY A 214 18.35 7.71 -13.30
C GLY A 214 17.37 6.54 -13.27
N ASP A 215 17.59 5.53 -12.43
CA ASP A 215 16.69 4.37 -12.27
C ASP A 215 15.78 4.49 -11.04
N GLN A 216 15.66 5.71 -10.51
CA GLN A 216 14.84 6.03 -9.35
C GLN A 216 13.48 6.60 -9.77
N TRP A 217 12.45 6.19 -9.04
CA TRP A 217 11.07 6.64 -9.22
C TRP A 217 10.46 6.98 -7.87
N VAL A 218 9.75 8.10 -7.77
CA VAL A 218 9.09 8.52 -6.52
C VAL A 218 7.59 8.45 -6.71
N ARG A 219 6.89 7.89 -5.72
CA ARG A 219 5.45 7.74 -5.68
C ARG A 219 4.85 8.23 -4.39
N LEU A 220 3.74 8.96 -4.54
CA LEU A 220 2.87 9.36 -3.46
C LEU A 220 1.69 8.40 -3.41
N VAL A 221 1.58 7.61 -2.35
CA VAL A 221 0.47 6.68 -2.17
C VAL A 221 -0.40 7.18 -1.03
N SER A 222 -1.68 7.44 -1.31
CA SER A 222 -2.68 7.67 -0.27
C SER A 222 -3.52 6.42 -0.08
N PHE A 223 -3.83 6.09 1.18
CA PHE A 223 -4.58 4.90 1.52
C PHE A 223 -5.41 5.10 2.78
N THR A 224 -6.48 4.32 2.88
CA THR A 224 -7.25 4.15 4.11
C THR A 224 -6.83 2.84 4.78
N ARG A 225 -6.43 2.90 6.07
CA ARG A 225 -6.33 1.73 6.95
C ARG A 225 -7.58 1.63 7.81
N SER A 226 -8.29 0.52 7.71
CA SER A 226 -9.48 0.21 8.52
C SER A 226 -9.19 -0.89 9.52
N TYR A 227 -9.98 -0.94 10.60
CA TYR A 227 -9.82 -1.90 11.69
C TYR A 227 -11.05 -2.83 11.73
N ALA A 228 -10.83 -4.14 11.59
CA ALA A 228 -11.90 -5.11 11.35
C ALA A 228 -12.92 -5.21 12.50
N ASP A 229 -12.50 -4.93 13.73
CA ASP A 229 -13.34 -4.92 14.95
C ASP A 229 -13.88 -3.53 15.31
N GLY A 230 -13.58 -2.51 14.50
CA GLY A 230 -13.98 -1.13 14.79
C GLY A 230 -13.31 -0.55 16.03
N SER A 231 -12.15 -1.05 16.45
CA SER A 231 -11.42 -0.52 17.60
C SER A 231 -11.00 0.94 17.44
N HIS A 232 -10.89 1.40 16.19
CA HIS A 232 -10.66 2.79 15.81
C HIS A 232 -11.48 3.14 14.57
N GLU A 233 -11.69 4.44 14.38
CA GLU A 233 -12.11 4.97 13.09
C GLU A 233 -11.02 4.67 12.03
N PRO A 234 -11.41 4.48 10.75
CA PRO A 234 -10.45 4.39 9.66
C PRO A 234 -9.50 5.59 9.63
N VAL A 235 -8.23 5.33 9.38
CA VAL A 235 -7.19 6.37 9.28
C VAL A 235 -6.83 6.54 7.82
N HIS A 236 -6.75 7.79 7.38
CA HIS A 236 -6.26 8.18 6.06
C HIS A 236 -4.81 8.60 6.21
N GLU A 237 -3.92 7.95 5.49
CA GLU A 237 -2.48 8.17 5.56
C GLU A 237 -1.88 8.32 4.18
N LEU A 238 -0.66 8.82 4.17
CA LEU A 238 0.08 9.07 2.96
C LEU A 238 1.53 8.59 3.13
N VAL A 239 2.10 8.03 2.07
CA VAL A 239 3.50 7.60 2.06
C VAL A 239 4.19 8.03 0.78
N PHE A 240 5.40 8.57 0.93
CA PHE A 240 6.32 8.77 -0.17
C PHE A 240 7.21 7.54 -0.31
N LEU A 241 7.06 6.84 -1.43
CA LEU A 241 7.87 5.68 -1.78
C LEU A 241 8.90 6.07 -2.82
N THR A 242 10.16 5.76 -2.55
CA THR A 242 11.21 5.76 -3.56
C THR A 242 11.41 4.33 -4.04
N LEU A 243 11.30 4.10 -5.34
CA LEU A 243 11.53 2.82 -6.01
C LEU A 243 12.79 2.89 -6.86
N ILE A 244 13.50 1.77 -6.94
CA ILE A 244 14.67 1.58 -7.81
C ILE A 244 14.41 0.38 -8.71
N GLN A 245 14.63 0.54 -10.01
CA GLN A 245 14.59 -0.57 -10.95
C GLN A 245 15.87 -1.40 -10.82
N GLN A 246 15.73 -2.69 -10.54
CA GLN A 246 16.81 -3.67 -10.48
C GLN A 246 17.30 -4.03 -11.89
N GLU A 247 18.46 -4.69 -12.00
CA GLU A 247 19.08 -5.06 -13.29
C GLU A 247 18.16 -5.94 -14.16
N ASP A 248 17.35 -6.78 -13.53
CA ASP A 248 16.39 -7.64 -14.23
C ASP A 248 15.15 -6.87 -14.72
N GLY A 249 14.99 -5.59 -14.35
CA GLY A 249 13.89 -4.70 -14.67
C GLY A 249 12.73 -4.71 -13.66
N ILE A 250 12.84 -5.43 -12.53
CA ILE A 250 11.87 -5.42 -11.43
C ILE A 250 12.02 -4.13 -10.62
N TRP A 251 10.91 -3.55 -10.18
CA TRP A 251 10.90 -2.44 -9.23
C TRP A 251 10.94 -2.95 -7.78
N ALA A 252 11.73 -2.28 -6.95
CA ALA A 252 11.81 -2.51 -5.52
C ALA A 252 11.82 -1.18 -4.74
N VAL A 253 11.20 -1.16 -3.57
CA VAL A 253 11.14 0.00 -2.67
C VAL A 253 12.48 0.17 -1.98
N ALA A 254 13.09 1.34 -2.15
CA ALA A 254 14.36 1.72 -1.56
C ALA A 254 14.21 2.66 -0.36
N ASN A 255 13.08 3.36 -0.25
CA ASN A 255 12.73 4.18 0.90
C ASN A 255 11.21 4.31 1.02
N ALA A 256 10.72 4.41 2.26
CA ALA A 256 9.32 4.72 2.57
C ALA A 256 9.26 5.77 3.68
N ASP A 257 8.63 6.90 3.40
CA ASP A 257 8.47 8.01 4.34
C ASP A 257 6.97 8.26 4.59
N TRP A 258 6.53 7.97 5.82
CA TRP A 258 5.11 7.89 6.23
C TRP A 258 4.65 9.19 6.90
N HIS A 259 3.47 9.70 6.52
CA HIS A 259 2.90 11.00 6.96
C HIS A 259 1.42 10.91 7.32
#